data_AF-A0A8S3JJZ6-F1
#
_entry.id   AF-A0A8S3JJZ6-F1
#
_cell.length_a   1.000
_cell.length_b   1.000
_cell.length_c   1.000
_cell.angle_alpha   90.00
_cell.angle_beta   90.00
_cell.angle_gamma   90.00
#
_symmetry.space_group_name_H-M   'P 1'
#
loop_
_entity.id
_entity.type
_entity.pdbx_description
1 polymer ?
#
loop_
_entity_poly.entity_id
_entity_poly.type
_entity_poly.pdbx_seq_one_letter_code
_entity_poly.pdbx_strand_id
1 'polypeptide(L)'
;MKVNILFLLITFVNSQQHDFFSNLPRVGSSGNYTTDRCVEIAPTRLCASMPWNMTIYPNHLGHTLPEDADNHLSYFLPLVKIKCSKFIQYFLCSVHTPVCTTVPI
;
A
#
# COMPACT_ATOMS: atom_id res chain seq x y z
N MET A 1 -13.45 -42.54 5.13
CA MET A 1 -12.69 -41.39 4.58
C MET A 1 -12.82 -40.22 5.53
N LYS A 2 -11.75 -39.85 6.25
CA LYS A 2 -11.71 -38.60 7.02
C LYS A 2 -10.91 -37.61 6.19
N VAL A 3 -11.61 -36.72 5.48
CA VAL A 3 -10.98 -35.64 4.73
C VAL A 3 -10.33 -34.70 5.74
N ASN A 4 -9.01 -34.56 5.66
CA ASN A 4 -8.26 -33.73 6.60
C ASN A 4 -8.44 -32.27 6.20
N ILE A 5 -9.19 -31.52 7.01
CA ILE A 5 -9.55 -30.12 6.73
C ILE A 5 -8.31 -29.24 6.56
N LEU A 6 -7.19 -29.60 7.21
CA LEU A 6 -5.91 -28.92 7.05
C LEU A 6 -5.39 -29.02 5.62
N PHE A 7 -5.61 -30.14 4.93
CA PHE A 7 -5.21 -30.32 3.54
C PHE A 7 -6.01 -29.40 2.61
N LEU A 8 -7.31 -29.25 2.84
CA LEU A 8 -8.16 -28.33 2.06
C LEU A 8 -7.79 -26.87 2.30
N LEU A 9 -7.47 -26.50 3.54
CA LEU A 9 -7.01 -25.15 3.87
C LEU A 9 -5.64 -24.85 3.27
N ILE A 10 -4.70 -25.81 3.30
CA ILE A 10 -3.40 -25.67 2.64
C ILE A 10 -3.58 -25.51 1.14
N THR A 11 -4.43 -26.30 0.48
CA THR A 11 -4.69 -26.13 -0.96
C THR A 11 -5.38 -24.81 -1.27
N PHE A 12 -6.28 -24.33 -0.40
CA PHE A 12 -6.95 -23.04 -0.57
C PHE A 12 -6.00 -21.85 -0.38
N VAL A 13 -5.10 -21.92 0.61
CA VAL A 13 -4.06 -20.90 0.83
C VAL A 13 -3.01 -20.93 -0.30
N ASN A 14 -2.61 -22.11 -0.77
CA ASN A 14 -1.67 -22.24 -1.89
C ASN A 14 -2.29 -21.85 -3.24
N SER A 15 -3.58 -22.09 -3.47
CA SER A 15 -4.25 -21.66 -4.71
C SER A 15 -4.33 -20.13 -4.81
N GLN A 16 -4.35 -19.41 -3.68
CA GLN A 16 -4.34 -17.94 -3.66
C GLN A 16 -2.95 -17.35 -3.98
N GLN A 17 -1.86 -18.13 -3.88
CA GLN A 17 -0.50 -17.63 -4.14
C GLN A 17 -0.16 -17.60 -5.64
N HIS A 18 -0.77 -18.47 -6.46
CA HIS A 18 -0.36 -18.66 -7.84
C HIS A 18 -0.96 -17.63 -8.81
N ASP A 19 -2.15 -17.10 -8.52
CA ASP A 19 -2.83 -16.11 -9.37
C ASP A 19 -2.26 -14.68 -9.24
N PHE A 20 -1.50 -14.41 -8.17
CA PHE A 20 -0.91 -13.09 -7.94
C PHE A 20 0.29 -12.84 -8.87
N PHE A 21 1.19 -13.81 -9.03
CA PHE A 21 2.41 -13.62 -9.83
C PHE A 21 2.19 -13.74 -11.34
N SER A 22 1.18 -14.49 -11.80
CA SER A 22 0.88 -14.66 -13.23
C SER A 22 0.09 -13.50 -13.85
N ASN A 23 -0.55 -12.66 -13.02
CA ASN A 23 -1.31 -11.48 -13.47
C ASN A 23 -0.66 -10.15 -13.12
N LEU A 24 0.58 -10.14 -12.59
CA LEU A 24 1.34 -8.91 -12.46
C LEU A 24 1.58 -8.31 -13.87
N PRO A 25 1.25 -7.03 -14.09
CA PRO A 25 1.70 -6.36 -15.31
C PRO A 25 3.22 -6.43 -15.33
N ARG A 26 3.80 -6.92 -16.44
CA ARG A 26 5.22 -6.74 -16.72
C ARG A 26 5.52 -5.24 -16.59
N VAL A 27 6.29 -4.85 -15.58
CA VAL A 27 6.89 -3.51 -15.49
C VAL A 27 7.89 -3.44 -16.63
N GLY A 28 7.40 -3.03 -17.81
CA GLY A 28 8.21 -2.64 -18.94
C GLY A 28 8.94 -1.37 -18.56
N SER A 29 10.25 -1.49 -18.34
CA SER A 29 11.14 -0.36 -18.18
C SER A 29 11.30 0.33 -19.54
N SER A 30 10.45 1.32 -19.83
CA SER A 30 10.64 2.39 -20.83
C SER A 30 9.42 3.32 -20.81
N GLY A 31 9.25 4.04 -19.71
CA GLY A 31 8.34 5.18 -19.66
C GLY A 31 9.13 6.37 -19.13
N ASN A 32 9.23 7.43 -19.92
CA ASN A 32 9.75 8.73 -19.46
C ASN A 32 9.05 9.04 -18.12
N TYR A 33 9.80 9.13 -17.02
CA TYR A 33 9.26 9.33 -15.66
C TYR A 33 8.74 10.77 -15.57
N THR A 34 7.66 11.07 -16.28
CA THR A 34 7.03 12.37 -16.22
C THR A 34 6.46 12.51 -14.82
N THR A 35 6.69 13.68 -14.25
CA THR A 35 6.25 14.16 -12.94
C THR A 35 4.71 14.20 -12.78
N ASP A 36 3.97 13.55 -13.68
CA ASP A 36 2.51 13.57 -13.83
C ASP A 36 1.77 12.63 -12.86
N ARG A 37 2.49 11.92 -11.98
CA ARG A 37 1.88 10.97 -11.02
C ARG A 37 1.91 11.41 -9.56
N CYS A 38 2.37 12.63 -9.29
CA CYS A 38 2.40 13.17 -7.94
C CYS A 38 1.12 13.94 -7.64
N VAL A 39 0.51 13.64 -6.51
CA VAL A 39 -0.75 14.24 -6.05
C VAL A 39 -0.60 14.73 -4.61
N GLU A 40 -1.38 15.74 -4.25
CA GLU A 40 -1.39 16.26 -2.88
C GLU A 40 -2.02 15.27 -1.89
N ILE A 41 -1.44 15.21 -0.69
CA ILE A 41 -2.04 14.51 0.44
C ILE A 41 -3.19 15.37 0.97
N ALA A 42 -4.42 14.88 0.88
CA ALA A 42 -5.57 15.62 1.37
C ALA A 42 -5.47 15.95 2.89
N PRO A 43 -5.86 17.16 3.31
CA PRO A 43 -5.61 17.68 4.65
C PRO A 43 -6.38 16.98 5.79
N THR A 44 -7.38 16.16 5.48
CA THR A 44 -8.20 15.42 6.46
C THR A 44 -7.70 14.00 6.74
N ARG A 45 -6.60 13.56 6.12
CA ARG A 45 -6.09 12.19 6.24
C ARG A 45 -5.12 12.02 7.41
N LEU A 46 -4.94 10.76 7.84
CA LEU A 46 -3.94 10.34 8.83
C LEU A 46 -2.52 10.82 8.50
N CYS A 47 -2.21 11.04 7.22
CA CYS A 47 -0.90 11.45 6.71
C CYS A 47 -0.77 12.96 6.42
N ALA A 48 -1.72 13.79 6.82
CA ALA A 48 -1.66 15.24 6.58
C ALA A 48 -0.51 15.94 7.33
N SER A 49 -0.02 15.35 8.44
CA SER A 49 1.06 15.92 9.27
C SER A 49 2.44 15.36 8.93
N MET A 50 2.63 14.82 7.71
CA MET A 50 3.93 14.31 7.26
C MET A 50 4.85 15.46 6.82
N PRO A 51 6.19 15.27 6.82
CA PRO A 51 7.12 16.29 6.36
C PRO A 51 7.12 16.49 4.84
N TRP A 52 6.26 15.77 4.12
CA TRP A 52 5.97 15.95 2.70
C TRP A 52 4.47 16.15 2.50
N ASN A 53 4.12 16.91 1.47
CA ASN A 53 2.76 17.24 1.06
C ASN A 53 2.35 16.55 -0.25
N MET A 54 3.32 16.01 -1.00
CA MET A 54 3.09 15.33 -2.27
C MET A 54 3.40 13.84 -2.15
N THR A 55 2.50 13.01 -2.67
CA THR A 55 2.65 11.56 -2.73
C THR A 55 2.61 11.06 -4.18
N ILE A 56 3.22 9.93 -4.45
CA ILE A 56 3.19 9.29 -5.77
C ILE A 56 2.33 8.02 -5.75
N TYR A 57 1.61 7.78 -6.85
CA TYR A 57 0.87 6.53 -7.10
C TYR A 57 1.41 5.82 -8.36
N PRO A 58 1.39 4.46 -8.41
CA PRO A 58 0.94 3.56 -7.35
C PRO A 58 1.88 3.58 -6.14
N ASN A 59 1.33 3.36 -4.94
CA ASN A 59 2.14 3.27 -3.72
C ASN A 59 2.81 1.88 -3.57
N HIS A 60 3.59 1.68 -2.51
CA HIS A 60 4.33 0.43 -2.27
C HIS A 60 3.44 -0.81 -2.07
N LEU A 61 2.12 -0.61 -1.87
CA LEU A 61 1.13 -1.68 -1.73
C LEU A 61 0.32 -1.89 -3.02
N GLY A 62 0.64 -1.17 -4.09
CA GLY A 62 -0.04 -1.30 -5.38
C GLY A 62 -1.37 -0.54 -5.49
N HIS A 63 -1.78 0.25 -4.49
CA HIS A 63 -2.93 1.14 -4.66
C HIS A 63 -2.59 2.17 -5.73
N THR A 64 -3.53 2.40 -6.66
CA THR A 64 -3.38 3.39 -7.74
C THR A 64 -4.18 4.66 -7.45
N LEU A 65 -5.19 4.57 -6.58
CA LEU A 65 -6.05 5.68 -6.18
C LEU A 65 -5.78 6.10 -4.74
N PRO A 66 -5.78 7.41 -4.44
CA PRO A 66 -5.60 7.90 -3.08
C PRO A 66 -6.68 7.43 -2.09
N GLU A 67 -7.91 7.28 -2.57
CA GLU A 67 -9.04 6.83 -1.76
C GLU A 67 -8.84 5.40 -1.25
N ASP A 68 -8.33 4.50 -2.10
CA ASP A 68 -8.07 3.10 -1.71
C ASP A 68 -7.01 3.01 -0.62
N ALA A 69 -5.93 3.78 -0.74
CA ALA A 69 -4.87 3.84 0.27
C ALA A 69 -5.39 4.39 1.61
N ASP A 70 -6.25 5.42 1.57
CA ASP A 70 -6.86 6.03 2.76
C ASP A 70 -7.86 5.10 3.45
N ASN A 71 -8.68 4.39 2.66
CA ASN A 71 -9.57 3.35 3.16
C ASN A 71 -8.78 2.26 3.90
N HIS A 72 -7.63 1.83 3.37
CA HIS A 72 -6.76 0.88 4.07
C HIS A 72 -6.12 1.46 5.34
N LEU A 73 -5.69 2.73 5.32
CA LEU A 73 -5.15 3.41 6.51
C LEU A 73 -6.17 3.49 7.66
N SER A 74 -7.46 3.55 7.34
CA SER A 74 -8.54 3.66 8.35
C SER A 74 -8.53 2.49 9.34
N TYR A 75 -8.15 1.28 8.91
CA TYR A 75 -8.05 0.10 9.79
C TYR A 75 -6.97 0.26 10.88
N PHE A 76 -5.96 1.10 10.64
CA PHE A 76 -4.86 1.33 11.57
C PHE A 76 -5.08 2.53 12.50
N LEU A 77 -6.17 3.30 12.33
CA LEU A 77 -6.50 4.42 13.20
C LEU A 77 -6.49 4.07 14.70
N PRO A 78 -7.03 2.92 15.15
CA PRO A 78 -6.93 2.53 16.56
C PRO A 78 -5.49 2.42 17.05
N LEU A 79 -4.58 1.85 16.25
CA LEU A 79 -3.17 1.69 16.61
C LEU A 79 -2.45 3.04 16.74
N VAL A 80 -2.77 3.98 15.86
CA VAL A 80 -2.25 5.36 15.95
C VAL A 80 -2.77 6.06 17.21
N LYS A 81 -4.07 5.90 17.53
CA LYS A 81 -4.69 6.52 18.70
C LYS A 81 -4.15 6.01 20.03
N ILE A 82 -3.91 4.70 20.15
CA ILE A 82 -3.32 4.12 21.38
C ILE A 82 -1.82 4.41 21.52
N LYS A 83 -1.18 4.96 20.47
CA LYS A 83 0.24 5.35 20.47
C LYS A 83 1.18 4.22 20.91
N CYS A 84 0.94 3.00 20.42
CA CYS A 84 1.78 1.85 20.76
C CYS A 84 3.26 2.04 20.35
N SER A 85 3.51 2.87 19.34
CA SER A 85 4.85 3.30 18.92
C SER A 85 4.80 4.74 18.43
N LYS A 86 5.84 5.53 18.74
CA LYS A 86 5.99 6.90 18.24
C LYS A 86 6.19 6.99 16.72
N PHE A 87 6.50 5.88 16.06
CA PHE A 87 6.77 5.82 14.61
C PHE A 87 5.62 5.22 13.79
N ILE A 88 4.54 4.76 14.43
CA ILE A 88 3.48 4.02 13.74
C ILE A 88 2.84 4.85 12.61
N GLN A 89 2.54 6.12 12.86
CA GLN A 89 1.98 7.02 11.85
C GLN A 89 2.96 7.23 10.69
N TYR A 90 4.22 7.53 11.00
CA TYR A 90 5.27 7.74 9.99
C TYR A 90 5.43 6.51 9.10
N PHE A 91 5.52 5.32 9.71
CA PHE A 91 5.66 4.07 8.98
C PHE A 91 4.47 3.83 8.03
N LEU A 92 3.24 3.94 8.54
CA LEU A 92 2.03 3.76 7.74
C LEU A 92 2.00 4.72 6.55
N CYS A 93 2.32 6.00 6.77
CA CYS A 93 2.34 7.02 5.72
C CYS A 93 3.49 6.83 4.72
N SER A 94 4.66 6.36 5.14
CA SER A 94 5.79 6.09 4.24
C SER A 94 5.48 4.98 3.22
N VAL A 95 4.56 4.07 3.56
CA VAL A 95 4.18 2.94 2.71
C VAL A 95 2.91 3.24 1.89
N HIS A 96 1.91 3.88 2.49
CA HIS A 96 0.61 4.16 1.85
C HIS A 96 0.59 5.48 1.07
N THR A 97 1.33 6.49 1.51
CA THR A 97 1.45 7.81 0.87
C THR A 97 2.93 8.22 0.74
N PRO A 98 3.73 7.43 -0.01
CA PRO A 98 5.17 7.65 -0.07
C PRO A 98 5.51 9.01 -0.65
N VAL A 99 6.64 9.57 -0.23
CA VAL A 99 7.13 10.85 -0.76
C VAL A 99 7.23 10.81 -2.28
N CYS A 100 6.67 11.83 -2.94
CA CYS A 100 6.88 12.04 -4.36
C CYS A 100 8.37 12.34 -4.62
N THR A 101 9.05 11.43 -5.33
CA THR A 101 10.44 11.64 -5.77
C THR A 101 10.59 11.31 -7.25
N THR A 102 11.57 11.94 -7.90
CA THR A 102 11.88 11.73 -9.33
C THR A 102 12.68 10.44 -9.58
N VAL A 103 13.06 9.72 -8.53
CA VAL A 103 13.85 8.49 -8.59
C VAL A 103 12.96 7.33 -8.12
N PRO A 104 12.72 6.30 -8.96
CA PRO A 104 12.01 5.10 -8.51
C PRO A 104 12.82 4.41 -7.40
N ILE A 105 12.14 4.09 -6.28
CA ILE A 105 12.69 3.39 -5.11
C ILE A 105 12.42 1.90 -5.24
#